data_AF-A0A962HX61-F1
#
_entry.id   AF-A0A962HX61-F1
#
_cell.length_a   1.000
_cell.length_b   1.000
_cell.length_c   1.000
_cell.angle_alpha   90.00
_cell.angle_beta   90.00
_cell.angle_gamma   90.00
#
_symmetry.space_group_name_H-M   'P 1'
#
loop_
_entity.id
_entity.type
_entity.pdbx_description
1 polymer ?
#
loop_
_entity_poly.entity_id
_entity_poly.type
_entity_poly.pdbx_seq_one_letter_code
_entity_poly.pdbx_strand_id
1 'polypeptide(L)' 'MSAPLQQIEFEGRDAQTFLQAQLATDLRELADGHWCWAALLSLKGRVLSLGPLGRLSATHWSWLLPDDLA' A
#
# COMPACT_ATOMS: atom_id res chain seq x y z
N MET A 1 -14.84 19.04 -1.93
CA MET A 1 -14.61 18.22 -3.14
C MET A 1 -13.54 17.21 -2.78
N SER A 2 -13.84 15.92 -2.76
CA SER A 2 -12.82 14.89 -2.51
C SER A 2 -11.90 14.83 -3.73
N ALA A 3 -10.57 14.80 -3.51
CA ALA A 3 -9.62 14.60 -4.59
C ALA A 3 -9.88 13.22 -5.25
N PRO A 4 -9.70 13.10 -6.57
CA PRO A 4 -9.70 11.79 -7.22
C PRO A 4 -8.65 10.88 -6.60
N LEU A 5 -8.99 9.58 -6.53
CA LEU A 5 -8.13 8.54 -5.97
C LEU A 5 -7.66 7.65 -7.12
N GLN A 6 -6.36 7.35 -7.12
CA GLN A 6 -5.76 6.29 -7.91
C GLN A 6 -5.74 4.99 -7.13
N GLN A 7 -5.99 3.89 -7.84
CA GLN A 7 -5.87 2.54 -7.33
C GLN A 7 -4.70 1.84 -8.01
N ILE A 8 -3.79 1.30 -7.21
CA ILE A 8 -2.68 0.47 -7.68
C ILE A 8 -2.89 -0.94 -7.16
N GLU A 9 -2.90 -1.92 -8.06
CA GLU A 9 -3.04 -3.34 -7.73
C GLU A 9 -1.69 -4.06 -7.79
N PHE A 10 -1.46 -4.93 -6.81
CA PHE A 10 -0.28 -5.77 -6.74
C PHE A 10 -0.71 -7.23 -6.70
N GLU A 11 -0.27 -8.00 -7.69
CA GLU A 11 -0.64 -9.39 -7.86
C GLU A 11 0.58 -10.32 -7.86
N GLY A 12 0.43 -11.48 -7.23
CA GLY A 12 1.41 -12.56 -7.24
C GLY A 12 1.79 -13.07 -5.85
N ARG A 13 2.48 -14.21 -5.82
CA ARG A 13 2.88 -14.88 -4.57
C ARG A 13 3.82 -14.03 -3.72
N ASP A 14 4.60 -13.16 -4.34
CA ASP A 14 5.61 -12.33 -3.67
C ASP A 14 5.13 -10.90 -3.38
N ALA A 15 3.86 -10.58 -3.66
CA ALA A 15 3.32 -9.23 -3.49
C ALA A 15 3.49 -8.70 -2.06
N GLN A 16 3.24 -9.52 -1.04
CA GLN A 16 3.45 -9.13 0.36
C GLN A 16 4.94 -8.84 0.65
N THR A 17 5.85 -9.69 0.19
CA THR A 17 7.31 -9.51 0.40
C THR A 17 7.80 -8.24 -0.30
N PHE A 18 7.34 -8.00 -1.53
CA PHE A 18 7.65 -6.79 -2.27
C PHE A 18 7.15 -5.53 -1.53
N LEU A 19 5.86 -5.49 -1.16
CA LEU A 19 5.25 -4.37 -0.45
C LEU A 19 5.92 -4.12 0.91
N GLN A 20 6.23 -5.17 1.67
CA GLN A 20 6.92 -5.08 2.95
C GLN A 20 8.31 -4.43 2.83
N ALA A 21 8.99 -4.58 1.69
CA ALA A 21 10.29 -3.98 1.43
C ALA A 21 10.20 -2.50 1.01
N GLN A 22 9.05 -2.06 0.48
CA GLN A 22 8.85 -0.67 0.04
C GLN A 22 8.27 0.22 1.14
N LEU A 23 7.44 -0.34 2.01
CA LEU A 23 6.58 0.43 2.92
C LEU A 23 7.09 0.41 4.35
N ALA A 24 6.86 1.50 5.07
CA ALA A 24 7.22 1.65 6.47
C ALA A 24 6.19 1.05 7.45
N THR A 25 5.28 0.19 6.95
CA THR A 25 4.23 -0.48 7.71
C THR A 25 4.50 -1.98 7.75
N ASP A 26 4.22 -2.63 8.88
CA ASP A 26 4.26 -4.09 8.96
C ASP A 26 3.00 -4.69 8.36
N LEU A 27 3.17 -5.45 7.28
CA LEU A 27 2.08 -6.07 6.52
C LEU A 27 1.90 -7.55 6.85
N ARG A 28 2.78 -8.14 7.67
CA ARG A 28 2.76 -9.58 7.97
C ARG A 28 1.53 -10.01 8.76
N GLU A 29 1.00 -9.10 9.58
CA GLU A 29 -0.19 -9.35 10.40
C GLU A 29 -1.49 -8.90 9.72
N LEU A 30 -1.43 -8.27 8.55
CA LEU A 30 -2.63 -7.85 7.84
C LEU A 30 -3.32 -9.07 7.25
N ALA A 31 -4.51 -9.38 7.75
CA ALA A 31 -5.34 -10.48 7.28
C ALA A 31 -6.05 -10.14 5.96
N ASP A 32 -6.45 -11.17 5.20
CA ASP A 32 -7.27 -11.00 4.00
C ASP A 32 -8.57 -10.23 4.35
N GLY A 33 -9.00 -9.34 3.46
CA GLY A 33 -10.14 -8.44 3.63
C GLY A 33 -9.87 -7.22 4.53
N HIS A 34 -8.68 -7.12 5.14
CA HIS A 34 -8.35 -6.02 6.04
C HIS A 34 -7.49 -4.95 5.36
N TRP A 35 -7.53 -3.77 5.97
CA TRP A 35 -6.86 -2.57 5.49
C TRP A 35 -6.00 -1.96 6.59
N CYS A 36 -4.90 -1.35 6.19
CA CYS A 36 -4.05 -0.54 7.06
C CYS A 36 -3.63 0.76 6.35
N TRP A 37 -3.14 1.72 7.13
CA TRP A 37 -2.43 2.86 6.56
C TRP A 37 -0.99 2.47 6.22
N ALA A 38 -0.61 2.69 4.96
CA ALA A 38 0.73 2.42 4.48
C ALA A 38 1.41 3.69 3.95
N ALA A 39 2.70 3.82 4.25
CA ALA A 39 3.54 4.94 3.82
C ALA A 39 4.75 4.43 3.04
N LEU A 40 4.99 5.01 1.86
CA LEU A 40 6.25 4.90 1.14
C LEU A 40 7.15 6.07 1.54
N LEU A 41 8.40 5.76 1.87
CA LEU A 41 9.39 6.76 2.26
C LEU A 41 10.53 6.83 1.24
N SER A 42 11.08 8.02 1.06
CA SER A 42 12.39 8.20 0.43
C SER A 42 13.51 7.60 1.29
N LEU A 43 14.69 7.42 0.71
CA LEU A 43 15.89 6.96 1.44
C LEU A 43 16.30 7.86 2.63
N LYS A 44 15.83 9.12 2.66
CA LYS A 44 16.04 10.05 3.79
C LYS A 44 14.89 10.02 4.81
N GLY A 45 13.92 9.13 4.67
CA GLY A 45 12.77 8.99 5.57
C GLY A 45 11.63 9.98 5.33
N ARG A 46 11.65 10.76 4.22
CA ARG A 46 10.52 11.64 3.89
C ARG A 46 9.38 10.85 3.24
N VAL A 47 8.14 11.15 3.61
CA VAL A 47 6.94 10.56 3.00
C VAL A 47 6.87 10.96 1.53
N LEU A 48 6.76 9.95 0.66
CA LEU A 48 6.50 10.11 -0.77
C LEU A 48 5.01 9.90 -1.04
N SER A 49 4.43 8.87 -0.45
CA SER A 49 3.01 8.51 -0.63
C SER A 49 2.45 7.94 0.67
N LEU A 50 1.17 8.21 0.94
CA LEU A 50 0.44 7.70 2.11
C LEU A 50 -0.98 7.37 1.69
N GLY A 51 -1.45 6.17 2.02
CA GLY A 51 -2.81 5.78 1.69
C GLY A 51 -3.26 4.44 2.29
N PRO A 52 -4.57 4.14 2.23
CA PRO A 52 -5.10 2.84 2.64
C PRO A 52 -4.61 1.73 1.72
N LEU A 53 -3.88 0.76 2.27
CA LEU A 53 -3.48 -0.48 1.60
C LEU A 53 -4.34 -1.62 2.13
N GLY A 54 -4.98 -2.34 1.22
CA GLY A 54 -5.84 -3.49 1.51
C GLY A 54 -5.21 -4.79 1.02
N ARG A 55 -5.26 -5.82 1.86
CA ARG A 55 -4.98 -7.20 1.45
C ARG A 55 -6.30 -7.84 1.02
N LEU A 56 -6.52 -7.97 -0.28
CA LEU A 56 -7.77 -8.53 -0.80
C LEU A 56 -7.77 -10.06 -0.76
N SER A 57 -6.61 -10.67 -0.98
CA SER A 57 -6.34 -12.10 -0.80
C SER A 57 -4.85 -12.33 -0.54
N ALA A 58 -4.46 -13.58 -0.30
CA ALA A 58 -3.06 -13.96 -0.12
C ALA A 58 -2.10 -13.51 -1.25
N THR A 59 -2.61 -13.29 -2.47
CA THR A 59 -1.79 -12.88 -3.62
C THR A 59 -2.29 -11.62 -4.32
N HIS A 60 -3.23 -10.87 -3.71
CA HIS A 60 -3.82 -9.68 -4.32
C HIS A 60 -3.95 -8.56 -3.28
N TRP A 61 -3.36 -7.41 -3.60
CA TRP A 61 -3.35 -6.21 -2.76
C TRP A 61 -3.78 -5.00 -3.57
N SER A 62 -4.41 -4.03 -2.92
CA SER A 62 -4.86 -2.79 -3.54
C SER A 62 -4.45 -1.59 -2.67
N TRP A 63 -3.82 -0.59 -3.27
CA TRP A 63 -3.44 0.64 -2.60
C TRP A 63 -4.21 1.82 -3.20
N LEU A 64 -4.94 2.53 -2.35
CA LEU A 64 -5.65 3.75 -2.70
C LEU A 64 -4.78 4.97 -2.36
N LEU A 65 -4.49 5.79 -3.35
CA LEU A 65 -3.66 6.99 -3.21
C LEU A 65 -4.41 8.21 -3.76
N PRO A 66 -4.23 9.40 -3.17
CA PRO A 66 -4.62 10.65 -3.82
C PRO A 66 -3.86 10.84 -5.13
N ASP A 67 -4.52 11.40 -6.15
CA ASP A 67 -3.93 11.60 -7.49
C ASP A 67 -2.65 12.44 -7.50
N ASP A 68 -2.45 13.29 -6.50
CA ASP A 68 -1.30 14.16 -6.33
C ASP A 68 -0.14 13.54 -5.55
N LEU A 69 -0.33 12.32 -5.02
CA LEU A 69 0.65 11.59 -4.20
C LEU A 69 1.06 10.23 -4.79
N ALA A 70 0.63 9.92 -6.01
CA ALA A 70 1.03 8.73 -6.77
C ALA A 70 2.29 8.97 -7.62
#